data_AF-A0A1F4ET54-F1
#
_entry.id   AF-A0A1F4ET54-F1
#
_cell.length_a   1.000
_cell.length_b   1.000
_cell.length_c   1.000
_cell.angle_alpha   90.00
_cell.angle_beta   90.00
_cell.angle_gamma   90.00
#
_symmetry.space_group_name_H-M   'P 1'
#
loop_
_entity.id
_entity.type
_entity.pdbx_description
1 polymer ?
#
loop_
_entity_poly.entity_id
_entity_poly.type
_entity_poly.pdbx_seq_one_letter_code
_entity_poly.pdbx_strand_id
1 'polypeptide(L)'
;MRDGRTMKLLNAFAYVDRDGTRWVAPKGSSIDGASIPKALWWSGGPYEGDYREASVVHDVYCAEAPKTATWRAVHRMFYEAMMTSGVAKTRALIMYGAVYRHGPRWPDPTPPGVPAVPPAPKTGTPLEDDVKRIESLVTMGEVDSPEEIEALPLSIPPE
;
A
#
# COMPACT_ATOMS: atom_id res chain seq x y z
N MET A 1 9.57 -8.21 23.84
CA MET A 1 9.90 -6.76 23.96
C MET A 1 8.82 -6.01 23.19
N ARG A 2 8.11 -5.06 23.82
CA ARG A 2 7.12 -4.24 23.11
C ARG A 2 7.90 -3.20 22.31
N ASP A 3 7.89 -3.30 20.98
CA ASP A 3 8.60 -2.37 20.10
C ASP A 3 7.96 -0.96 20.06
N GLY A 4 6.81 -0.79 20.74
CA GLY A 4 6.05 0.45 20.80
C GLY A 4 5.34 0.81 19.50
N ARG A 5 5.36 -0.07 18.50
CA ARG A 5 4.84 0.19 17.15
C ARG A 5 3.63 -0.64 16.81
N THR A 6 3.54 -1.89 17.23
CA THR A 6 2.34 -2.69 16.94
C THR A 6 1.15 -2.16 17.75
N MET A 7 0.10 -1.70 17.06
CA MET A 7 -1.19 -1.35 17.64
C MET A 7 -2.18 -2.48 17.45
N LYS A 8 -3.17 -2.56 18.35
CA LYS A 8 -4.29 -3.50 18.25
C LYS A 8 -5.58 -2.74 18.03
N LEU A 9 -6.35 -3.14 17.02
CA LEU A 9 -7.67 -2.55 16.78
C LEU A 9 -8.61 -2.85 17.95
N LEU A 10 -9.16 -1.81 18.57
CA LEU A 10 -10.13 -1.94 19.67
C LEU A 10 -11.55 -2.23 19.16
N ASN A 11 -11.86 -1.77 17.96
CA ASN A 11 -13.12 -2.01 17.25
C ASN A 11 -12.82 -2.46 15.82
N ALA A 12 -13.76 -3.17 15.22
CA ALA A 12 -13.67 -3.49 13.80
C ALA A 12 -13.80 -2.20 12.98
N PHE A 13 -13.05 -2.12 11.89
CA PHE A 13 -13.10 -1.03 10.93
C PHE A 13 -13.38 -1.61 9.55
N ALA A 14 -14.03 -0.85 8.68
CA ALA A 14 -14.22 -1.25 7.30
C ALA A 14 -14.19 -0.04 6.37
N TYR A 15 -13.52 -0.22 5.23
CA TYR A 15 -13.58 0.71 4.10
C TYR A 15 -14.44 0.08 2.99
N VAL A 16 -15.23 0.89 2.30
CA VAL A 16 -16.00 0.46 1.13
C VAL A 16 -15.45 1.23 -0.06
N ASP A 17 -14.90 0.50 -1.03
CA ASP A 17 -14.34 1.12 -2.22
C ASP A 17 -15.42 1.57 -3.21
N ARG A 18 -15.00 2.21 -4.30
CA ARG A 18 -15.89 2.74 -5.33
C ARG A 18 -16.73 1.65 -6.01
N ASP A 19 -16.22 0.43 -6.07
CA ASP A 19 -16.89 -0.72 -6.69
C ASP A 19 -17.84 -1.44 -5.72
N GLY A 20 -17.92 -0.95 -4.47
CA GLY A 20 -18.76 -1.50 -3.42
C GLY A 20 -18.13 -2.68 -2.67
N THR A 21 -16.86 -2.98 -2.90
CA THR A 21 -16.14 -4.01 -2.15
C THR A 21 -15.90 -3.52 -0.74
N ARG A 22 -16.27 -4.34 0.24
CA ARG A 22 -16.08 -4.05 1.65
C ARG A 22 -14.79 -4.68 2.16
N TRP A 23 -13.83 -3.82 2.49
CA TRP A 23 -12.53 -4.19 3.04
C TRP A 23 -12.60 -4.11 4.57
N VAL A 24 -12.49 -5.27 5.24
CA VAL A 24 -12.74 -5.35 6.69
C VAL A 24 -11.45 -5.55 7.45
N ALA A 25 -11.24 -4.72 8.47
CA ALA A 25 -10.21 -4.86 9.49
C ALA A 25 -10.87 -5.31 10.81
N PRO A 26 -10.80 -6.59 11.19
CA PRO A 26 -11.47 -7.10 12.37
C PRO A 26 -10.99 -6.47 13.68
N LYS A 27 -11.88 -6.45 14.68
CA LYS A 27 -11.48 -6.13 16.05
C LYS A 27 -10.37 -7.08 16.50
N GLY A 28 -9.34 -6.51 17.10
CA GLY A 28 -8.21 -7.27 17.61
C GLY A 28 -7.10 -7.55 16.61
N SER A 29 -7.23 -7.10 15.35
CA SER A 29 -6.12 -7.15 14.40
C SER A 29 -4.92 -6.36 14.92
N SER A 30 -3.74 -6.93 14.72
CA SER A 30 -2.47 -6.25 14.94
C SER A 30 -2.09 -5.50 13.67
N ILE A 31 -1.83 -4.21 13.80
CA ILE A 31 -1.34 -3.33 12.74
C ILE A 31 -0.01 -2.74 13.20
N ASP A 32 0.94 -2.52 12.31
CA ASP A 32 2.24 -1.96 12.66
C ASP A 32 2.52 -0.62 11.97
N GLY A 33 1.62 -0.19 11.07
CA GLY A 33 1.78 1.01 10.27
C GLY A 33 3.02 0.96 9.37
N ALA A 34 3.66 -0.22 9.24
CA ALA A 34 4.99 -0.40 8.67
C ALA A 34 4.96 -0.71 7.17
N SER A 35 3.77 -0.89 6.60
CA SER A 35 3.60 -0.98 5.16
C SER A 35 3.99 0.29 4.40
N ILE A 36 4.10 1.42 5.11
CA ILE A 36 4.51 2.71 4.56
C ILE A 36 6.00 2.95 4.88
N PRO A 37 6.87 3.04 3.86
CA PRO A 37 8.28 3.42 4.00
C PRO A 37 8.50 4.60 4.96
N LYS A 38 9.50 4.49 5.85
CA LYS A 38 9.84 5.57 6.81
C LYS A 38 10.14 6.92 6.15
N ALA A 39 10.65 6.90 4.91
CA ALA A 39 10.87 8.11 4.12
C ALA A 39 9.58 8.92 3.88
N LEU A 40 8.40 8.30 4.02
CA LEU A 40 7.09 8.92 3.82
C LEU A 40 6.45 9.44 5.11
N TRP A 41 7.15 9.42 6.25
CA TRP A 41 6.65 9.88 7.56
C TRP A 41 6.79 11.41 7.80
N TRP A 42 7.05 12.18 6.75
CA TRP A 42 7.43 13.60 6.83
C TRP A 42 6.32 14.59 7.29
N SER A 43 5.11 14.13 7.62
CA SER A 43 4.03 15.01 8.11
C SER A 43 3.22 14.46 9.30
N GLY A 44 3.76 13.50 10.03
CA GLY A 44 3.06 12.79 11.10
C GLY A 44 3.39 11.30 11.05
N GLY A 45 3.53 10.67 12.21
CA GLY A 45 3.83 9.25 12.30
C GLY A 45 2.73 8.38 11.65
N PRO A 46 2.94 7.07 11.45
CA PRO A 46 2.00 6.16 10.77
C PRO A 46 0.60 6.09 11.40
N TYR A 47 0.41 6.72 12.57
CA TYR A 47 -0.80 6.82 13.36
C TYR A 47 -1.34 8.24 13.50
N GLU A 48 -0.82 9.19 12.71
CA GLU A 48 -1.20 10.59 12.73
C GLU A 48 -1.60 11.04 11.31
N GLY A 49 -2.73 11.75 11.23
CA GLY A 49 -3.25 12.29 9.97
C GLY A 49 -4.20 11.36 9.21
N ASP A 50 -4.67 11.87 8.08
CA ASP A 50 -5.83 11.35 7.35
C ASP A 50 -5.60 9.96 6.71
N TYR A 51 -4.36 9.48 6.62
CA TYR A 51 -4.03 8.18 6.02
C TYR A 51 -4.06 7.01 7.01
N ARG A 52 -4.25 7.26 8.31
CA ARG A 52 -4.26 6.23 9.36
C ARG A 52 -5.33 5.16 9.12
N GLU A 53 -6.51 5.56 8.68
CA GLU A 53 -7.61 4.62 8.43
C GLU A 53 -7.32 3.74 7.20
N ALA A 54 -6.67 4.31 6.19
CA ALA A 54 -6.21 3.57 5.02
C ALA A 54 -5.13 2.53 5.39
N SER A 55 -4.15 2.90 6.24
CA SER A 55 -3.07 1.98 6.65
C SER A 55 -3.59 0.79 7.46
N VAL A 56 -4.63 0.98 8.28
CA VAL A 56 -5.26 -0.10 9.05
C VAL A 56 -5.74 -1.24 8.16
N VAL A 57 -6.48 -0.91 7.10
CA VAL A 57 -7.05 -1.93 6.20
C VAL A 57 -5.94 -2.55 5.35
N HIS A 58 -5.00 -1.74 4.88
CA HIS A 58 -3.86 -2.21 4.11
C HIS A 58 -3.01 -3.23 4.89
N ASP A 59 -2.61 -2.91 6.12
CA ASP A 59 -1.83 -3.80 7.00
C ASP A 59 -2.55 -5.13 7.24
N VAL A 60 -3.86 -5.08 7.52
CA VAL A 60 -4.65 -6.30 7.77
C VAL A 60 -4.62 -7.21 6.54
N TYR A 61 -4.89 -6.69 5.35
CA TYR A 61 -4.88 -7.52 4.14
C TYR A 61 -3.46 -7.95 3.70
N CYS A 62 -2.45 -7.12 3.98
CA CYS A 62 -1.05 -7.50 3.79
C CYS A 62 -0.57 -8.59 4.76
N ALA A 63 -1.12 -8.66 5.98
CA ALA A 63 -0.80 -9.68 6.97
C ALA A 63 -1.73 -10.91 6.91
N GLU A 64 -2.93 -10.79 6.34
CA GLU A 64 -3.95 -11.83 6.31
C GLU A 64 -3.41 -13.14 5.69
N ALA A 65 -3.79 -14.27 6.27
CA ALA A 65 -3.63 -15.59 5.69
C ALA A 65 -4.92 -16.39 5.96
N PRO A 66 -5.57 -16.97 4.92
CA PRO A 66 -5.19 -16.98 3.50
C PRO A 66 -5.38 -15.63 2.81
N LYS A 67 -4.73 -15.42 1.66
CA LYS A 67 -4.86 -14.20 0.86
C LYS A 67 -6.18 -14.19 0.11
N THR A 68 -7.09 -13.28 0.50
CA THR A 68 -8.44 -13.17 -0.07
C THR A 68 -8.54 -12.17 -1.23
N ALA A 69 -7.56 -11.26 -1.36
CA ALA A 69 -7.45 -10.28 -2.43
C ALA A 69 -6.05 -10.30 -3.06
N THR A 70 -5.90 -9.81 -4.30
CA THR A 70 -4.59 -9.65 -4.93
C THR A 70 -3.80 -8.52 -4.26
N TRP A 71 -2.47 -8.61 -4.27
CA TRP A 71 -1.63 -7.54 -3.71
C TRP A 71 -1.82 -6.20 -4.42
N ARG A 72 -2.10 -6.22 -5.73
CA ARG A 72 -2.43 -5.03 -6.53
C ARG A 72 -3.71 -4.36 -6.03
N ALA A 73 -4.77 -5.15 -5.84
CA ALA A 73 -6.04 -4.63 -5.34
C ALA A 73 -5.90 -4.05 -3.92
N VAL A 74 -5.13 -4.69 -3.04
CA VAL A 74 -4.87 -4.17 -1.69
C VAL A 74 -4.11 -2.85 -1.73
N HIS A 75 -3.08 -2.73 -2.56
CA HIS A 75 -2.31 -1.48 -2.69
C HIS A 75 -3.14 -0.37 -3.36
N ARG A 76 -4.00 -0.73 -4.32
CA ARG A 76 -4.92 0.20 -4.97
C ARG A 76 -5.98 0.71 -4.00
N MET A 77 -6.57 -0.18 -3.20
CA MET A 77 -7.50 0.18 -2.14
C MET A 77 -6.86 1.17 -1.15
N PHE A 78 -5.59 1.01 -0.80
CA PHE A 78 -4.89 1.95 0.06
C PHE A 78 -4.83 3.36 -0.53
N TYR A 79 -4.55 3.51 -1.82
CA TYR A 79 -4.63 4.79 -2.52
C TYR A 79 -6.03 5.40 -2.44
N GLU A 80 -7.05 4.62 -2.76
CA GLU A 80 -8.45 5.09 -2.79
C GLU A 80 -8.97 5.48 -1.40
N ALA A 81 -8.61 4.71 -0.37
CA ALA A 81 -8.93 5.02 1.01
C ALA A 81 -8.27 6.33 1.45
N MET A 82 -6.99 6.56 1.10
CA MET A 82 -6.32 7.85 1.35
C MET A 82 -7.05 9.02 0.68
N MET A 83 -7.42 8.87 -0.60
CA MET A 83 -8.18 9.90 -1.32
C MET A 83 -9.54 10.18 -0.67
N THR A 84 -10.23 9.13 -0.20
CA THR A 84 -11.52 9.25 0.48
C THR A 84 -11.39 9.98 1.82
N SER A 85 -10.32 9.74 2.56
CA SER A 85 -10.03 10.41 3.83
C SER A 85 -9.51 11.85 3.67
N GLY A 86 -9.37 12.36 2.44
CA GLY A 86 -8.97 13.75 2.17
C GLY A 86 -7.46 13.98 2.04
N VAL A 87 -6.67 12.90 1.93
CA VAL A 87 -5.23 13.00 1.66
C VAL A 87 -5.02 13.64 0.28
N ALA A 88 -4.12 14.62 0.19
CA ALA A 88 -3.80 15.27 -1.08
C ALA A 88 -3.36 14.27 -2.16
N LYS A 89 -3.87 14.41 -3.38
CA LYS A 89 -3.63 13.50 -4.52
C LYS A 89 -2.15 13.19 -4.73
N THR A 90 -1.31 14.22 -4.79
CA THR A 90 0.15 14.10 -4.92
C THR A 90 0.74 13.15 -3.87
N ARG A 91 0.35 13.34 -2.61
CA ARG A 91 0.82 12.51 -1.51
C ARG A 91 0.32 11.07 -1.63
N ALA A 92 -0.96 10.89 -1.92
CA ALA A 92 -1.55 9.55 -2.09
C ALA A 92 -0.86 8.77 -3.23
N LEU A 93 -0.54 9.43 -4.35
CA LEU A 93 0.19 8.82 -5.47
C LEU A 93 1.61 8.42 -5.11
N ILE A 94 2.35 9.27 -4.39
CA ILE A 94 3.72 8.96 -3.95
C ILE A 94 3.70 7.75 -3.01
N MET A 95 2.78 7.74 -2.05
CA MET A 95 2.62 6.62 -1.11
C MET A 95 2.18 5.34 -1.84
N TYR A 96 1.27 5.44 -2.80
CA TYR A 96 0.85 4.34 -3.67
C TYR A 96 2.04 3.74 -4.44
N GLY A 97 2.83 4.57 -5.11
CA GLY A 97 3.97 4.11 -5.88
C GLY A 97 5.01 3.38 -5.03
N ALA A 98 5.24 3.87 -3.82
CA ALA A 98 6.16 3.22 -2.88
C ALA A 98 5.67 1.82 -2.46
N VAL A 99 4.40 1.67 -2.07
CA VAL A 99 3.85 0.36 -1.69
C VAL A 99 3.70 -0.55 -2.90
N TYR A 100 3.33 -0.02 -4.07
CA TYR A 100 3.21 -0.78 -5.30
C TYR A 100 4.54 -1.43 -5.70
N ARG A 101 5.66 -0.70 -5.56
CA ARG A 101 6.99 -1.15 -5.95
C ARG A 101 7.75 -1.97 -4.92
N HIS A 102 7.57 -1.67 -3.63
CA HIS A 102 8.39 -2.25 -2.55
C HIS A 102 7.58 -3.06 -1.53
N GLY A 103 6.26 -2.92 -1.54
CA GLY A 103 5.35 -3.57 -0.61
C GLY A 103 5.34 -5.10 -0.70
N PRO A 104 4.70 -5.79 0.26
CA PRO A 104 4.53 -7.23 0.23
C PRO A 104 3.75 -7.68 -1.01
N ARG A 105 4.18 -8.78 -1.62
CA ARG A 105 3.48 -9.39 -2.74
C ARG A 105 3.27 -10.86 -2.51
N TRP A 106 2.18 -11.37 -3.07
CA TRP A 106 1.81 -12.76 -3.00
C TRP A 106 1.21 -13.20 -4.34
N PRO A 107 1.21 -14.50 -4.66
CA PRO A 107 0.55 -15.02 -5.85
C PRO A 107 -0.92 -14.63 -5.89
N ASP A 108 -1.46 -14.42 -7.10
CA ASP A 108 -2.89 -14.14 -7.24
C ASP A 108 -3.72 -15.32 -6.69
N PRO A 109 -4.88 -15.06 -6.05
CA PRO A 109 -5.76 -16.12 -5.58
C PRO A 109 -6.18 -17.01 -6.76
N THR A 110 -5.58 -18.20 -6.87
CA THR A 110 -5.88 -19.13 -7.95
C THR A 110 -7.07 -20.03 -7.60
N PRO A 111 -7.96 -20.31 -8.57
CA PRO A 111 -8.95 -21.37 -8.44
C PRO A 111 -8.29 -22.74 -8.16
N PRO A 112 -8.98 -23.68 -7.50
CA PRO A 112 -8.46 -25.02 -7.27
C PRO A 112 -8.01 -25.68 -8.58
N GLY A 113 -6.78 -26.22 -8.60
CA GLY A 113 -6.23 -26.92 -9.76
C GLY A 113 -5.44 -26.05 -10.75
N VAL A 114 -5.34 -24.74 -10.54
CA VAL A 114 -4.48 -23.85 -11.34
C VAL A 114 -3.21 -23.51 -10.56
N PRO A 115 -2.01 -23.69 -11.13
CA PRO A 115 -0.77 -23.28 -10.48
C PRO A 115 -0.77 -21.77 -10.27
N ALA A 116 -0.40 -21.35 -9.06
CA ALA A 116 -0.38 -19.94 -8.69
C ALA A 116 0.60 -19.16 -9.56
N VAL A 117 0.17 -18.02 -10.11
CA VAL A 117 1.06 -17.12 -10.86
C VAL A 117 1.98 -16.43 -9.84
N PRO A 118 3.31 -16.56 -9.96
CA PRO A 118 4.22 -15.93 -9.02
C PRO A 118 4.05 -14.40 -9.04
N PRO A 119 4.18 -13.72 -7.91
CA PRO A 119 4.09 -12.27 -7.87
C PRO A 119 5.20 -11.63 -8.71
N ALA A 120 4.93 -10.45 -9.26
CA ALA A 120 5.93 -9.66 -9.97
C ALA A 120 7.14 -9.35 -9.06
N PRO A 121 8.38 -9.36 -9.59
CA PRO A 121 9.58 -9.08 -8.80
C PRO A 121 9.56 -7.66 -8.23
N LYS A 122 10.15 -7.47 -7.04
CA LYS A 122 10.37 -6.14 -6.46
C LYS A 122 11.40 -5.40 -7.30
N THR A 123 11.30 -4.07 -7.34
CA THR A 123 12.36 -3.25 -7.96
C THR A 123 13.67 -3.48 -7.23
N GLY A 124 14.78 -3.54 -7.98
CA GLY A 124 16.12 -3.62 -7.40
C GLY A 124 16.65 -2.27 -6.90
N THR A 125 16.01 -1.17 -7.29
CA THR A 125 16.33 0.19 -6.84
C THR A 125 16.14 0.33 -5.34
N PRO A 126 17.03 1.04 -4.62
CA PRO A 126 16.77 1.45 -3.25
C PRO A 126 15.44 2.22 -3.14
N LEU A 127 14.66 1.85 -2.14
CA LEU A 127 13.34 2.44 -1.86
C LEU A 127 13.35 3.97 -1.82
N GLU A 128 14.37 4.57 -1.19
CA GLU A 128 14.47 6.04 -1.09
C GLU A 128 14.67 6.71 -2.45
N ASP A 129 15.47 6.13 -3.32
CA ASP A 129 15.75 6.69 -4.65
C ASP A 129 14.52 6.58 -5.56
N ASP A 130 13.82 5.46 -5.48
CA ASP A 130 12.60 5.23 -6.22
C ASP A 130 11.45 6.12 -5.73
N VAL A 131 11.32 6.32 -4.42
CA VAL A 131 10.36 7.29 -3.84
C VAL A 131 10.66 8.71 -4.31
N LYS A 132 11.92 9.16 -4.27
CA LYS A 132 12.33 10.49 -4.78
C LYS A 132 12.02 10.65 -6.26
N ARG A 133 12.26 9.61 -7.05
CA ARG A 133 11.92 9.60 -8.48
C ARG A 133 10.42 9.79 -8.68
N ILE A 134 9.60 9.01 -7.98
CA ILE A 134 8.14 9.08 -8.06
C ILE A 134 7.64 10.45 -7.60
N GLU A 135 8.15 10.96 -6.48
CA GLU A 135 7.82 12.29 -5.96
C GLU A 135 8.11 13.39 -6.98
N SER A 136 9.27 13.34 -7.64
CA SER A 136 9.62 14.27 -8.71
C SER A 136 8.62 14.21 -9.86
N LEU A 137 8.34 13.01 -10.39
CA LEU A 137 7.42 12.82 -11.52
C LEU A 137 6.00 13.31 -11.18
N VAL A 138 5.50 12.99 -9.99
CA VAL A 138 4.16 13.40 -9.55
C VAL A 138 4.09 14.91 -9.32
N THR A 139 5.13 15.51 -8.75
CA THR A 139 5.17 16.96 -8.49
C THR A 139 5.31 17.78 -9.77
N MET A 140 6.01 17.24 -10.77
CA MET A 140 6.11 17.85 -12.11
C MET A 140 4.86 17.63 -12.98
N GLY A 141 3.90 16.82 -12.50
CA GLY A 141 2.69 16.49 -13.26
C GLY A 141 2.93 15.52 -14.43
N GLU A 142 4.10 14.86 -14.46
CA GLU A 142 4.40 13.80 -15.44
C GLU A 142 3.71 12.48 -15.10
N VAL A 143 3.34 12.30 -13.83
CA VAL A 143 2.54 11.17 -13.35
C VAL A 143 1.41 11.69 -12.48
N ASP A 144 0.18 11.40 -12.87
CA ASP A 144 -1.02 11.94 -12.22
C ASP A 144 -2.02 10.86 -11.81
N SER A 145 -1.77 9.59 -12.12
CA SER A 145 -2.69 8.49 -11.85
C SER A 145 -1.97 7.24 -11.36
N PRO A 146 -2.67 6.35 -10.64
CA PRO A 146 -2.07 5.08 -10.24
C PRO A 146 -1.74 4.21 -11.46
N GLU A 147 -2.51 4.27 -12.55
CA GLU A 147 -2.20 3.58 -13.81
C GLU A 147 -0.85 3.98 -14.39
N GLU A 148 -0.53 5.28 -14.35
CA GLU A 148 0.76 5.78 -14.82
C GLU A 148 1.90 5.33 -13.91
N ILE A 149 1.70 5.30 -12.59
CA ILE A 149 2.65 4.71 -11.63
C ILE A 149 2.92 3.23 -11.97
N GLU A 150 1.89 2.48 -12.30
CA GLU A 150 1.97 1.06 -12.66
C GLU A 150 2.69 0.83 -13.99
N ALA A 151 2.52 1.76 -14.94
CA ALA A 151 3.15 1.73 -16.26
C ALA A 151 4.61 2.19 -16.26
N LEU A 152 5.06 2.91 -15.22
CA LEU A 152 6.46 3.32 -15.10
C LEU A 152 7.37 2.07 -15.10
N PRO A 153 8.48 2.09 -15.85
CA PRO A 153 9.38 0.94 -15.91
C PRO A 153 9.91 0.60 -14.51
N LEU A 154 9.85 -0.68 -14.14
CA LEU A 154 10.60 -1.18 -13.00
C LEU A 154 12.06 -0.89 -13.29
N SER A 155 12.73 -0.08 -12.47
CA SER A 155 14.15 0.12 -12.65
C SER A 155 14.85 -1.22 -12.38
N ILE A 156 15.39 -1.78 -13.45
CA ILE A 156 16.28 -2.94 -13.40
C ILE A 156 17.55 -2.41 -12.71
N PRO A 157 18.06 -3.05 -11.64
CA PRO A 157 19.33 -2.64 -11.07
C PRO A 157 20.40 -2.65 -12.18
N PRO A 158 21.36 -1.71 -12.20
CA PRO A 158 22.52 -1.86 -13.07
C PRO A 158 23.19 -3.22 -12.78
N GLU A 159 23.62 -3.90 -13.84
CA GLU A 159 24.38 -5.17 -13.77
C GLU A 159 25.59 -5.08 -12.84
#